data_AF-A0A7X8ZH10-F1
#
_entry.id   AF-A0A7X8ZH10-F1
#
_cell.length_a   1.000
_cell.length_b   1.000
_cell.length_c   1.000
_cell.angle_alpha   90.00
_cell.angle_beta   90.00
_cell.angle_gamma   90.00
#
_symmetry.space_group_name_H-M   'P 1'
#
loop_
_entity.id
_entity.type
_entity.pdbx_description
1 polymer ?
#
loop_
_entity_poly.entity_id
_entity_poly.type
_entity_poly.pdbx_seq_one_letter_code
_entity_poly.pdbx_strand_id
1 'polypeptide(L)' 'MPTILRIGGYRFYWYSKEECEPIHIHVRHENRRAKFWLSPLSVARNQGFAEHELKRIKTMLNENLAIIEEAWYGKQ' A
#
# COMPACT_ATOMS: atom_id res chain seq x y z
N MET A 1 -3.53 6.19 -12.16
CA MET A 1 -3.34 5.31 -10.98
C MET A 1 -4.62 5.31 -10.16
N PRO A 2 -5.40 4.22 -10.18
CA PRO A 2 -6.59 4.11 -9.34
C PRO A 2 -6.19 4.10 -7.87
N THR A 3 -6.89 4.90 -7.07
CA THR A 3 -6.83 4.81 -5.60
C THR A 3 -7.69 3.63 -5.19
N ILE A 4 -7.13 2.72 -4.40
CA ILE A 4 -7.85 1.53 -3.91
C ILE A 4 -8.61 1.89 -2.65
N LEU A 5 -7.93 2.60 -1.75
CA LEU A 5 -8.40 2.90 -0.42
C LEU A 5 -7.86 4.26 0.00
N ARG A 6 -8.67 4.97 0.78
CA ARG A 6 -8.28 6.21 1.42
C ARG A 6 -8.73 6.17 2.88
N ILE A 7 -7.79 6.23 3.80
CA ILE A 7 -8.05 6.27 5.25
C ILE A 7 -7.44 7.56 5.78
N GLY A 8 -8.29 8.52 6.14
CA GLY A 8 -7.84 9.87 6.51
C GLY A 8 -6.99 10.51 5.42
N GLY A 9 -5.78 10.94 5.78
CA GLY A 9 -4.80 11.52 4.86
C GLY A 9 -4.01 10.50 4.02
N TYR A 10 -4.12 9.20 4.33
CA TYR A 10 -3.36 8.15 3.64
C TYR A 10 -4.10 7.69 2.39
N ARG A 11 -3.38 7.70 1.27
CA ARG A 11 -3.84 7.20 -0.02
C ARG A 11 -3.11 5.92 -0.37
N PHE A 12 -3.87 4.86 -0.64
CA PHE A 12 -3.37 3.55 -1.04
C PHE A 12 -3.65 3.31 -2.54
N TYR A 13 -2.63 2.93 -3.31
CA TYR A 13 -2.74 2.85 -4.77
C TYR A 13 -1.69 1.90 -5.40
N TRP A 14 -1.93 1.51 -6.66
CA TRP A 14 -1.01 0.68 -7.47
C TRP A 14 -0.53 1.44 -8.71
N TYR A 15 0.68 1.18 -9.23
CA TYR A 15 1.01 1.56 -10.61
C TYR A 15 0.41 0.57 -11.61
N SER A 16 0.02 1.09 -12.77
CA SER A 16 -0.64 0.31 -13.82
C SER A 16 0.31 -0.56 -14.64
N LYS A 17 1.61 -0.62 -14.31
CA LYS A 17 2.65 -1.26 -15.14
C LYS A 17 3.65 -2.09 -14.33
N GLU A 18 3.25 -2.61 -13.18
CA GLU A 18 4.09 -3.41 -12.29
C GLU A 18 3.79 -4.91 -12.49
N GLU A 19 4.11 -5.44 -13.68
CA GLU A 19 3.74 -6.82 -14.10
C GLU A 19 4.73 -7.92 -13.63
N CYS A 20 5.87 -7.55 -13.03
CA CYS A 20 6.92 -8.51 -12.64
C CYS A 20 7.28 -8.47 -11.15
N GLU A 21 6.52 -7.78 -10.33
CA GLU A 21 6.79 -7.70 -8.89
C GLU A 21 5.75 -8.48 -8.08
N PRO A 22 6.13 -9.03 -6.91
CA PRO A 22 5.16 -9.59 -5.96
C PRO A 22 4.07 -8.58 -5.61
N ILE A 23 2.94 -9.05 -5.11
CA ILE A 23 1.81 -8.20 -4.71
C ILE A 23 2.26 -7.12 -3.71
N HIS A 24 2.09 -5.85 -4.07
CA HIS A 24 2.60 -4.72 -3.27
C HIS A 24 1.84 -3.42 -3.48
N ILE A 25 1.66 -2.63 -2.43
CA ILE A 25 0.88 -1.40 -2.49
C ILE A 25 1.73 -0.18 -2.20
N HIS A 26 1.41 0.93 -2.87
CA HIS A 26 2.00 2.24 -2.59
C HIS A 26 1.09 3.04 -1.68
N VAL A 27 1.70 3.69 -0.69
CA VAL A 27 1.03 4.53 0.31
C VAL A 27 1.62 5.93 0.22
N ARG A 28 0.75 6.95 0.14
CA ARG A 28 1.16 8.36 0.15
C ARG A 28 0.40 9.13 1.23
N HIS A 29 1.11 10.02 1.91
CA HIS A 29 0.55 11.02 2.81
C HIS A 29 1.35 12.32 2.60
N GLU A 30 0.69 13.36 2.07
CA GLU A 30 1.34 14.63 1.71
C GLU A 30 2.57 14.43 0.78
N ASN A 31 3.77 14.76 1.28
CA ASN A 31 5.07 14.62 0.63
C ASN A 31 5.77 13.28 0.94
N ARG A 32 5.17 12.43 1.76
CA ARG A 32 5.73 11.15 2.21
C ARG A 32 5.16 9.99 1.42
N ARG A 33 5.99 8.99 1.14
CA ARG A 33 5.64 7.82 0.33
C ARG A 33 6.25 6.55 0.90
N ALA A 34 5.53 5.44 0.81
CA ALA A 34 6.03 4.12 1.17
C ALA A 34 5.50 3.06 0.21
N LYS A 35 6.27 1.98 0.05
CA LYS A 35 5.88 0.78 -0.68
C LYS A 35 5.88 -0.38 0.31
N PHE A 36 4.84 -1.19 0.26
CA PHE A 36 4.69 -2.38 1.11
C PHE A 36 4.49 -3.61 0.25
N TRP A 37 5.24 -4.68 0.51
CA TRP A 37 4.87 -6.01 0.07
C TRP A 37 3.66 -6.47 0.88
N LEU A 38 2.72 -7.17 0.26
CA LEU A 38 1.57 -7.75 0.98
C LEU A 38 1.78 -9.22 1.34
N SER A 39 2.74 -9.90 0.70
CA SER A 39 3.09 -11.29 0.99
C SER A 39 4.62 -11.48 1.05
N PRO A 40 5.24 -11.52 2.24
CA PRO A 40 4.67 -11.16 3.55
C PRO A 40 4.53 -9.64 3.73
N LEU A 41 3.59 -9.21 4.60
CA LEU A 41 3.34 -7.79 4.87
C LEU A 41 4.57 -7.08 5.46
N SER A 42 5.30 -6.36 4.62
CA SER A 42 6.60 -5.77 4.97
C SER A 42 6.87 -4.47 4.21
N VAL A 43 7.73 -3.62 4.77
CA VAL A 43 8.10 -2.35 4.14
C VAL A 43 9.14 -2.66 3.06
N ALA A 44 8.81 -2.39 1.80
CA ALA A 44 9.75 -2.50 0.68
C ALA A 44 10.58 -1.22 0.53
N ARG A 45 9.93 -0.06 0.72
CA ARG A 45 10.57 1.25 0.62
C ARG A 45 9.87 2.25 1.52
N ASN A 46 10.64 3.09 2.19
CA ASN A 46 10.12 4.20 2.97
C ASN A 46 10.79 5.52 2.52
N GLN A 47 9.99 6.54 2.25
CA GLN A 47 10.40 7.91 1.98
C GLN A 47 9.64 8.85 2.92
N GLY A 48 10.19 9.05 4.11
CA GLY A 48 9.78 10.12 5.04
C GLY A 48 8.73 9.73 6.08
N PHE A 49 8.30 8.48 6.18
CA PHE A 49 7.50 8.04 7.32
C PHE A 49 8.38 7.65 8.50
N ALA A 50 7.96 8.02 9.72
CA ALA A 50 8.58 7.50 10.93
C ALA A 50 8.15 6.04 11.20
N GLU A 51 8.90 5.31 12.03
CA GLU A 51 8.63 3.90 12.31
C GLU A 51 7.22 3.65 12.89
N HIS A 52 6.76 4.52 13.79
CA HIS A 52 5.42 4.43 14.37
C HIS A 52 4.32 4.64 13.31
N GLU A 53 4.57 5.49 12.31
CA GLU A 53 3.65 5.69 11.19
C GLU A 53 3.62 4.47 10.27
N LEU A 54 4.78 3.86 9.99
CA LEU A 54 4.86 2.62 9.23
C LEU A 54 4.11 1.49 9.94
N LYS A 55 4.20 1.39 11.28
CA LYS A 55 3.42 0.43 12.07
C LYS A 55 1.92 0.69 11.91
N ARG A 56 1.48 1.95 12.03
CA ARG A 56 0.07 2.33 11.81
C ARG A 56 -0.40 1.99 10.39
N ILE A 57 0.42 2.25 9.38
CA ILE A 57 0.12 1.90 7.99
C ILE A 57 0.01 0.40 7.82
N LYS A 58 0.91 -0.40 8.41
CA LYS A 58 0.81 -1.86 8.41
C LYS A 58 -0.49 -2.34 9.03
N THR A 59 -0.91 -1.77 10.16
CA THR A 59 -2.20 -2.11 10.79
C THR A 59 -3.36 -1.84 9.82
N MET A 60 -3.41 -0.65 9.20
CA MET A 60 -4.43 -0.31 8.21
C MET A 60 -4.42 -1.27 7.00
N LEU A 61 -3.24 -1.65 6.52
CA LEU A 61 -3.10 -2.62 5.42
C LEU A 61 -3.60 -4.00 5.82
N ASN A 62 -3.29 -4.46 7.02
CA ASN A 62 -3.71 -5.76 7.52
C ASN A 62 -5.24 -5.83 7.70
N GLU A 63 -5.85 -4.78 8.25
CA GLU A 63 -7.30 -4.66 8.42
C GLU A 63 -8.07 -4.64 7.09
N ASN A 64 -7.43 -4.14 6.02
CA ASN A 64 -8.05 -3.98 4.71
C ASN A 64 -7.46 -4.92 3.65
N LEU A 65 -6.72 -5.95 4.09
CA LEU A 65 -5.95 -6.82 3.18
C LEU A 65 -6.85 -7.49 2.15
N ALA A 66 -8.00 -8.01 2.57
CA ALA A 66 -8.97 -8.66 1.69
C ALA A 66 -9.45 -7.74 0.56
N ILE A 67 -9.80 -6.48 0.86
CA ILE A 67 -10.25 -5.49 -0.14
C ILE A 67 -9.11 -5.17 -1.12
N ILE A 68 -7.89 -5.06 -0.59
CA ILE A 68 -6.71 -4.75 -1.39
C ILE A 68 -6.37 -5.91 -2.33
N GLU A 69 -6.41 -7.16 -1.84
CA GLU A 69 -6.19 -8.37 -2.64
C GLU A 69 -7.27 -8.58 -3.68
N GLU A 70 -8.55 -8.40 -3.33
CA GLU A 70 -9.66 -8.45 -4.28
C GLU A 70 -9.48 -7.40 -5.39
N ALA A 71 -9.13 -6.17 -5.02
CA ALA A 71 -8.83 -5.10 -5.97
C ALA A 71 -7.53 -5.33 -6.77
N TRP A 72 -6.66 -6.26 -6.37
CA TRP A 72 -5.48 -6.68 -7.14
C TRP A 72 -5.87 -7.75 -8.16
N TYR A 73 -6.59 -8.79 -7.75
CA TYR A 73 -7.03 -9.88 -8.63
C TYR A 73 -8.16 -9.48 -9.61
N GLY A 74 -8.99 -8.50 -9.23
CA GLY A 74 -10.05 -7.95 -10.05
C GLY A 74 -9.59 -6.99 -11.15
N LYS A 75 -8.28 -6.71 -11.28
CA LYS A 75 -7.70 -5.89 -12.36
C LYS A 75 -7.51 -6.64 -13.70
N GLN A 76 -8.16 -7.78 -13.89
CA GLN A 76 -8.12 -8.49 -15.19
C GLN A 76 -8.64 -7.64 -16.33
#